data_AF-W2GR94-F1
#
_entry.id   AF-W2GR94-F1
#
_cell.length_a   1.000
_cell.length_b   1.000
_cell.length_c   1.000
_cell.angle_alpha   90.00
_cell.angle_beta   90.00
_cell.angle_gamma   90.00
#
_symmetry.space_group_name_H-M   'P 1'
#
loop_
_entity.id
_entity.type
_entity.pdbx_description
1 polymer ?
#
loop_
_entity_poly.entity_id
_entity_poly.type
_entity_poly.pdbx_seq_one_letter_code
_entity_poly.pdbx_strand_id
1 'polypeptide(L)'
;MDQDRDDQGQSRIEGVNPLCATLHDEAMKLQTIETSPFDSSNRLVLIPVFLDGHWAGAVLDYKNGKKVIFDPMQTAYYYKIVCIVLDKYFGKFAADLKPIRQRAPRQEDTNSYGPLTLLFF
;
A
#
# COMPACT_ATOMS: atom_id res chain seq x y z
N MET A 1 -6.80 16.61 -18.72
CA MET A 1 -6.42 15.23 -18.34
C MET A 1 -7.68 14.60 -17.80
N ASP A 2 -8.23 13.65 -18.56
CA ASP A 2 -9.46 12.95 -18.21
C ASP A 2 -9.29 12.25 -16.85
N GLN A 3 -10.10 12.64 -15.87
CA GLN A 3 -10.23 11.87 -14.64
C GLN A 3 -11.05 10.63 -14.97
N ASP A 4 -10.44 9.46 -14.85
CA ASP A 4 -10.99 8.14 -15.12
C ASP A 4 -12.04 7.78 -14.05
N ARG A 5 -13.18 8.46 -14.13
CA ARG A 5 -14.31 8.33 -13.19
C ARG A 5 -15.05 7.02 -13.47
N ASP A 6 -15.59 6.43 -12.41
CA ASP A 6 -16.49 5.30 -12.57
C ASP A 6 -17.88 5.70 -13.09
N ASP A 7 -18.72 4.69 -13.32
CA ASP A 7 -20.09 4.86 -13.82
C ASP A 7 -20.96 5.67 -12.83
N GLN A 8 -20.43 6.00 -11.65
CA GLN A 8 -21.03 6.84 -10.61
C GLN A 8 -20.27 8.17 -10.40
N GLY A 9 -19.24 8.45 -11.20
CA GLY A 9 -18.47 9.69 -11.11
C GLY A 9 -17.32 9.69 -10.08
N GLN A 10 -16.97 8.55 -9.46
CA GLN A 10 -15.94 8.44 -8.42
C GLN A 10 -14.56 8.07 -8.98
N SER A 11 -13.47 8.50 -8.31
CA SER A 11 -12.09 8.12 -8.68
C SER A 11 -11.90 6.59 -8.51
N ARG A 12 -11.46 5.90 -9.58
CA ARG A 12 -11.53 4.43 -9.65
C ARG A 12 -10.48 3.72 -8.82
N ILE A 13 -9.22 4.13 -8.88
CA ILE A 13 -8.05 3.52 -8.20
C ILE A 13 -6.93 4.57 -8.19
N GLU A 14 -6.22 4.70 -7.08
CA GLU A 14 -5.06 5.58 -6.99
C GLU A 14 -3.86 4.87 -6.37
N GLY A 15 -2.67 5.44 -6.53
CA GLY A 15 -1.42 4.82 -6.09
C GLY A 15 -0.49 5.82 -5.41
N VAL A 16 0.14 5.38 -4.32
CA VAL A 16 1.24 6.11 -3.70
C VAL A 16 2.49 5.89 -4.53
N ASN A 17 3.19 6.98 -4.85
CA ASN A 17 4.44 6.90 -5.60
C ASN A 17 5.51 6.15 -4.76
N PRO A 18 6.03 4.99 -5.22
CA PRO A 18 7.01 4.20 -4.46
C PRO A 18 8.30 4.96 -4.17
N LEU A 19 8.62 6.02 -4.93
CA LEU A 19 9.79 6.87 -4.68
C LEU A 19 9.70 7.62 -3.34
N CYS A 20 8.52 7.75 -2.73
CA CYS A 20 8.41 8.30 -1.37
C CYS A 20 9.17 7.44 -0.35
N ALA A 21 9.39 6.15 -0.63
CA ALA A 21 10.17 5.27 0.22
C ALA A 21 11.67 5.61 0.25
N THR A 22 12.20 6.25 -0.80
CA THR A 22 13.62 6.60 -0.91
C THR A 22 13.96 7.93 -0.24
N LEU A 23 12.95 8.65 0.26
CA LEU A 23 13.14 9.90 1.00
C LEU A 23 13.76 9.60 2.35
N HIS A 24 14.95 10.15 2.58
CA HIS A 24 15.70 9.98 3.83
C HIS A 24 15.19 10.91 4.93
N ASP A 25 14.69 12.09 4.55
CA ASP A 25 14.06 13.02 5.47
C ASP A 25 12.64 12.56 5.81
N GLU A 26 12.40 12.32 7.10
CA GLU A 26 11.14 11.78 7.59
C GLU A 26 9.97 12.75 7.41
N ALA A 27 10.20 14.05 7.59
CA ALA A 27 9.17 15.08 7.44
C ALA A 27 8.75 15.22 5.97
N MET A 28 9.71 15.21 5.04
CA MET A 28 9.46 15.24 3.60
C MET A 28 8.73 13.97 3.14
N LYS A 29 9.11 12.81 3.69
CA LYS A 29 8.41 11.54 3.42
C LYS A 29 6.95 11.62 3.85
N LEU A 30 6.69 12.08 5.06
CA LEU A 30 5.33 12.29 5.56
C LEU A 30 4.59 13.28 4.66
N GLN A 31 5.13 14.47 4.40
CA GLN A 31 4.50 15.47 3.53
C GLN A 31 4.16 14.93 2.13
N THR A 32 5.04 14.12 1.54
CA THR A 32 4.80 13.47 0.24
C THR A 32 3.63 12.48 0.30
N ILE A 33 3.55 11.71 1.38
CA ILE A 33 2.42 10.81 1.64
C ILE A 33 1.14 11.60 1.91
N GLU A 34 1.20 12.73 2.61
CA GLU A 34 0.03 13.56 2.91
C GLU A 34 -0.54 14.26 1.68
N THR A 35 0.31 14.57 0.71
CA THR A 35 -0.08 15.12 -0.60
C THR A 35 -0.39 14.03 -1.64
N SER A 36 -0.18 12.76 -1.29
CA SER A 36 -0.65 11.63 -2.10
C SER A 36 -2.17 11.55 -2.05
N PRO A 37 -2.81 10.96 -3.06
CA PRO A 37 -4.23 11.14 -3.26
C PRO A 37 -4.98 10.12 -2.38
N PHE A 38 -5.20 10.53 -1.14
CA PHE A 38 -5.95 9.82 -0.11
C PHE A 38 -7.29 10.52 0.10
N ASP A 39 -8.10 10.58 -0.95
CA ASP A 39 -9.50 10.98 -0.83
C ASP A 39 -10.31 9.77 -0.36
N SER A 40 -11.17 9.95 0.64
CA SER A 40 -12.10 8.90 1.05
C SER A 40 -13.16 8.58 0.00
N SER A 41 -13.30 9.43 -1.04
CA SER A 41 -14.06 9.13 -2.25
C SER A 41 -13.38 8.09 -3.15
N ASN A 42 -12.09 7.81 -2.93
CA ASN A 42 -11.37 6.78 -3.67
C ASN A 42 -11.87 5.40 -3.29
N ARG A 43 -12.06 4.55 -4.29
CA ARG A 43 -12.43 3.15 -4.04
C ARG A 43 -11.25 2.33 -3.52
N LEU A 44 -10.09 2.48 -4.15
CA LEU A 44 -8.87 1.73 -3.87
C LEU A 44 -7.65 2.65 -3.85
N VAL A 45 -6.77 2.49 -2.86
CA VAL A 45 -5.44 3.12 -2.86
C VAL A 45 -4.36 2.04 -2.73
N LEU A 46 -3.49 1.98 -3.72
CA LEU A 46 -2.36 1.06 -3.84
C LEU A 46 -1.13 1.66 -3.16
N ILE A 47 -0.56 0.94 -2.20
CA ILE A 47 0.55 1.42 -1.37
C ILE A 47 1.72 0.44 -1.50
N PRO A 48 2.76 0.79 -2.27
CA PRO A 48 4.04 0.11 -2.19
C PRO A 48 4.66 0.35 -0.81
N VAL A 49 5.01 -0.73 -0.11
CA VAL A 49 5.59 -0.68 1.24
C VAL A 49 7.04 -1.17 1.17
N PHE A 50 7.98 -0.27 1.41
CA PHE A 50 9.39 -0.61 1.49
C PHE A 50 9.81 -1.00 2.91
N LEU A 51 10.43 -2.16 3.02
CA LEU A 51 10.94 -2.76 4.26
C LEU A 51 12.44 -3.02 4.11
N ASP A 52 13.30 -2.04 4.43
CA ASP A 52 14.77 -2.14 4.44
C ASP A 52 15.37 -3.23 3.52
N GLY A 53 15.34 -2.98 2.21
CA GLY A 53 15.83 -3.90 1.18
C GLY A 53 14.79 -4.85 0.58
N HIS A 54 13.53 -4.80 1.04
CA HIS A 54 12.43 -5.66 0.60
C HIS A 54 11.18 -4.85 0.23
N TRP A 55 10.37 -5.35 -0.70
CA TRP A 55 9.08 -4.73 -1.06
C TRP A 55 7.91 -5.62 -0.67
N ALA A 56 6.88 -4.96 -0.16
CA ALA A 56 5.56 -5.50 0.12
C ALA A 56 4.50 -4.55 -0.45
N GLY A 57 3.25 -4.99 -0.48
CA GLY A 57 2.13 -4.22 -1.00
C GLY A 57 0.99 -4.12 0.00
N ALA A 58 0.30 -2.99 -0.01
CA ALA A 58 -0.98 -2.85 0.67
C ALA A 58 -2.01 -2.18 -0.24
N VAL A 59 -3.27 -2.57 -0.09
CA VAL A 59 -4.40 -1.94 -0.77
C VAL A 59 -5.39 -1.49 0.29
N LEU A 60 -5.68 -0.19 0.33
CA LEU A 60 -6.77 0.37 1.10
C LEU A 60 -8.04 0.27 0.26
N ASP A 61 -8.95 -0.61 0.66
CA ASP A 61 -10.26 -0.81 0.04
C ASP A 61 -11.32 -0.14 0.91
N TYR A 62 -11.56 1.14 0.62
CA TYR A 62 -12.51 1.97 1.34
C TYR A 62 -13.95 1.47 1.15
N LYS A 63 -14.27 0.95 -0.04
CA LYS A 63 -15.60 0.41 -0.34
C LYS A 63 -15.97 -0.77 0.56
N ASN A 64 -15.01 -1.66 0.83
CA ASN A 64 -15.25 -2.85 1.66
C ASN A 64 -14.74 -2.71 3.10
N GLY A 65 -14.18 -1.55 3.48
CA GLY A 65 -13.65 -1.31 4.83
C GLY A 65 -12.44 -2.19 5.18
N LYS A 66 -11.54 -2.46 4.23
CA LYS A 66 -10.43 -3.41 4.38
C LYS A 66 -9.09 -2.77 4.02
N LYS A 67 -8.03 -3.17 4.74
CA LYS A 67 -6.65 -2.96 4.31
C LYS A 67 -6.03 -4.32 4.00
N VAL A 68 -5.89 -4.63 2.72
CA VAL A 68 -5.34 -5.91 2.24
C VAL A 68 -3.82 -5.79 2.16
N ILE A 69 -3.11 -6.66 2.84
CA ILE A 69 -1.66 -6.60 3.01
C ILE A 69 -1.06 -7.86 2.38
N PHE A 70 -0.15 -7.65 1.45
CA PHE A 70 0.59 -8.70 0.77
C PHE A 70 2.09 -8.53 1.04
N ASP A 71 2.72 -9.65 1.37
CA ASP A 71 4.16 -9.74 1.49
C ASP A 71 4.64 -11.00 0.76
N PRO A 72 5.59 -10.90 -0.18
CA PRO A 72 6.08 -12.04 -0.96
C PRO A 72 6.65 -13.19 -0.11
N MET A 73 7.22 -12.91 1.06
CA MET A 73 7.81 -13.94 1.93
C MET A 73 6.76 -14.76 2.67
N GLN A 74 5.51 -14.29 2.71
CA GLN A 74 4.36 -15.00 3.27
C GLN A 74 4.63 -15.54 4.69
N THR A 75 5.34 -14.79 5.53
CA THR A 75 5.53 -15.12 6.95
C THR A 75 4.77 -14.16 7.87
N ALA A 76 4.54 -14.59 9.11
CA ALA A 76 3.95 -13.72 10.13
C ALA A 76 4.89 -12.56 10.54
N TYR A 77 6.20 -12.75 10.39
CA TYR A 77 7.21 -11.73 10.71
C TYR A 77 7.11 -10.54 9.77
N TYR A 78 7.21 -10.76 8.45
CA TYR A 78 7.13 -9.67 7.48
C TYR A 78 5.78 -8.99 7.49
N TYR A 79 4.68 -9.74 7.65
CA TYR A 79 3.35 -9.16 7.82
C TYR A 79 3.29 -8.14 8.98
N LYS A 80 3.90 -8.45 10.14
CA LYS A 80 3.95 -7.52 11.27
C LYS A 80 4.76 -6.27 10.94
N ILE A 81 5.87 -6.39 10.22
CA ILE A 81 6.68 -5.24 9.81
C ILE A 81 5.88 -4.35 8.84
N VAL A 82 5.18 -4.94 7.87
CA VAL A 82 4.30 -4.17 6.97
C VAL A 82 3.26 -3.38 7.78
N CYS A 83 2.61 -4.01 8.77
CA CYS A 83 1.66 -3.30 9.64
C CYS A 83 2.30 -2.11 10.37
N ILE A 84 3.51 -2.27 10.92
CA ILE A 84 4.22 -1.17 11.61
C ILE A 84 4.47 0.01 10.66
N VAL A 85 4.92 -0.27 9.44
CA VAL A 85 5.17 0.79 8.43
C VAL A 85 3.86 1.44 8.00
N LEU A 86 2.80 0.66 7.79
CA LEU A 86 1.48 1.17 7.46
C LEU A 86 0.91 2.06 8.56
N ASP A 87 0.96 1.63 9.81
CA ASP A 87 0.42 2.41 10.93
C ASP A 87 1.23 3.71 11.13
N LYS A 88 2.57 3.66 10.94
CA LYS A 88 3.45 4.83 11.04
C LYS A 88 3.15 5.90 9.98
N TYR A 89 3.05 5.50 8.71
CA TYR A 89 3.00 6.46 7.59
C TYR A 89 1.59 6.70 7.05
N PHE A 90 0.73 5.69 7.16
CA PHE A 90 -0.59 5.68 6.55
C PHE A 90 -1.72 5.47 7.57
N GLY A 91 -1.41 5.38 8.87
CA GLY A 91 -2.36 5.06 9.93
C GLY A 91 -3.58 5.98 9.93
N LYS A 92 -3.39 7.27 9.69
CA LYS A 92 -4.49 8.25 9.61
C LYS A 92 -5.47 7.98 8.46
N PHE A 93 -5.03 7.32 7.39
CA PHE A 93 -5.84 6.98 6.21
C PHE A 93 -6.43 5.58 6.28
N ALA A 94 -5.93 4.73 7.18
CA ALA A 94 -6.28 3.33 7.27
C ALA A 94 -6.85 2.92 8.65
N ALA A 95 -7.13 3.90 9.52
CA ALA A 95 -7.55 3.67 10.91
C ALA A 95 -8.80 2.80 11.03
N ASP A 96 -9.80 3.04 10.18
CA ASP A 96 -11.09 2.35 10.21
C ASP A 96 -11.11 1.07 9.35
N LEU A 97 -10.00 0.73 8.71
CA LEU A 97 -9.92 -0.39 7.79
C LEU A 97 -9.46 -1.68 8.48
N LYS A 98 -10.23 -2.76 8.28
CA LYS A 98 -9.90 -4.07 8.84
C LYS A 98 -8.68 -4.67 8.13
N PRO A 99 -7.60 -5.03 8.85
CA PRO A 99 -6.44 -5.67 8.24
C PRO A 99 -6.76 -7.08 7.75
N ILE A 100 -6.39 -7.36 6.51
CA ILE A 100 -6.48 -8.68 5.90
C ILE A 100 -5.10 -9.04 5.37
N ARG A 101 -4.60 -10.20 5.77
CA ARG A 101 -3.40 -10.78 5.17
C ARG A 101 -3.77 -11.51 3.88
N GLN A 102 -3.30 -11.01 2.75
CA GLN A 102 -3.41 -11.71 1.47
C GLN A 102 -2.55 -12.97 1.50
N ARG A 103 -3.19 -14.11 1.23
CA ARG A 103 -2.50 -15.41 1.06
C ARG A 103 -2.22 -15.62 -0.43
N ALA A 104 -0.99 -15.95 -0.74
CA ALA A 104 -0.52 -16.24 -2.09
C ALA A 104 0.70 -17.17 -2.01
N PRO A 105 1.15 -17.77 -3.13
CA PRO A 105 2.42 -18.47 -3.17
C PRO A 105 3.55 -17.61 -2.62
N ARG A 106 4.43 -18.25 -1.84
CA ARG A 106 5.60 -17.60 -1.28
C ARG A 106 6.65 -17.44 -2.38
N GLN A 107 7.39 -16.34 -2.34
CA GLN A 107 8.61 -16.15 -3.10
C GLN A 107 9.66 -17.23 -2.77
N GLU A 108 10.23 -17.85 -3.80
CA GLU A 108 11.24 -18.91 -3.65
C GLU A 108 12.69 -18.41 -3.77
N ASP A 109 12.89 -17.22 -4.32
CA ASP A 109 14.20 -16.59 -4.53
C ASP A 109 14.43 -15.40 -3.58
N THR A 110 15.51 -14.62 -3.78
CA THR A 110 15.83 -13.45 -2.95
C THR A 110 15.51 -12.10 -3.61
N ASN A 111 15.07 -12.04 -4.87
CA ASN A 111 15.07 -10.82 -5.69
C ASN A 111 13.73 -10.51 -6.38
N SER A 112 12.76 -11.42 -6.40
CA SER A 112 11.45 -11.23 -7.03
C SER A 112 10.42 -10.50 -6.16
N TYR A 113 10.79 -10.00 -4.98
CA TYR A 113 9.87 -9.28 -4.08
C TYR A 113 9.23 -8.05 -4.73
N GLY A 114 9.99 -7.31 -5.54
CA GLY A 114 9.48 -6.15 -6.30
C GLY A 114 8.46 -6.56 -7.36
N PRO A 115 8.81 -7.43 -8.32
CA PRO A 115 7.88 -7.96 -9.31
C PRO A 115 6.63 -8.63 -8.71
N LEU A 116 6.77 -9.42 -7.65
CA LEU A 116 5.65 -10.08 -6.98
C LEU A 116 4.72 -9.05 -6.30
N THR A 117 5.29 -7.99 -5.72
CA THR A 117 4.50 -6.88 -5.18
C THR A 117 3.75 -6.13 -6.28
N LEU A 118 4.37 -5.94 -7.44
CA LEU A 118 3.72 -5.31 -8.59
C LEU A 118 2.57 -6.17 -9.14
N LEU A 119 2.75 -7.50 -9.22
CA LEU A 119 1.70 -8.45 -9.64
C LEU A 119 0.55 -8.58 -8.65
N PHE A 120 0.77 -8.20 -7.38
CA PHE A 120 -0.28 -8.19 -6.37
C PHE A 120 -1.29 -7.05 -6.58
N PHE A 121 -0.84 -5.91 -7.11
CA PHE A 121 -1.71 -4.77 -7.43
C PHE A 121 -2.55 -5.04 -8.69
#